data_AF-A0AAW0PXE3-F1
#
_entry.id   AF-A0AAW0PXE3-F1
#
_cell.length_a   1.000
_cell.length_b   1.000
_cell.length_c   1.000
_cell.angle_alpha   90.00
_cell.angle_beta   90.00
_cell.angle_gamma   90.00
#
_symmetry.space_group_name_H-M   'P 1'
#
loop_
_entity.id
_entity.type
_entity.pdbx_description
1 polymer ?
#
loop_
_entity_poly.entity_id
_entity_poly.type
_entity_poly.pdbx_seq_one_letter_code
_entity_poly.pdbx_strand_id
1 'polypeptide(L)'
;MKDPISTCMYNQLYQDVKRFSKTGENFCKELMAVFHQRSELELTYAKGLQKLAGKLIRASKEMTNNSTYSAWCHVSDEMYSRADAHRSLGNAFQQEATVELKQVLDEHNKRKRPLDGAIERSGKAVTANWTDQLKLKKKLVGLTREHEALFNFVENNKQISTEKEKQKMLNRLTKSAELQARVDEEYFNTNLEGHEMRLKWENTLKTCYQIIQEMEKQRIEVLGEALNRYNLHMSSFGQALKHGQRQIEQTVQRVDVDRDLDTLLADHRLPPEDNQAQFLMEEDSKSLMGKERRREALKVKLQRLQETITKTKTDIEGIKRLMKMYSENPSFSNERNIEDTEQQLDETTLKLDLLEATHYKVSQALSDAEGKPKSLHRFSDSISKWKDKDSEHSVVELRRPVKLRRSSYRSRRSLRASIIYKGPRPVSTQQSEEPNRATSPAPTQETGAPEGDHTTTQQHKHDVTPLKSTSIGRCKAIYDFSPKQEDELSFKQGDVLNIYTKEDSGWWFGELNGHKGHFPSTYVEEVSAEKNNLEK
;
A
#
# COMPACT_ATOMS: atom_id res chain seq x y z
N MET A 1 -36.30 -23.47 55.56
CA MET A 1 -37.00 -23.67 54.26
C MET A 1 -36.19 -22.97 53.19
N LYS A 2 -36.06 -23.59 52.00
CA LYS A 2 -35.38 -22.96 50.86
C LYS A 2 -36.11 -21.67 50.47
N ASP A 3 -35.35 -20.66 50.06
CA ASP A 3 -35.89 -19.42 49.53
C ASP A 3 -36.75 -19.71 48.28
N PRO A 4 -38.05 -19.37 48.27
CA PRO A 4 -38.96 -19.66 47.15
C PRO A 4 -38.50 -19.00 45.83
N ILE A 5 -37.67 -17.96 45.89
CA ILE A 5 -37.14 -17.23 44.74
C ILE A 5 -35.91 -17.95 44.14
N SER A 6 -35.00 -18.43 44.99
CA SER A 6 -33.72 -19.04 44.58
C SER A 6 -33.84 -20.26 43.67
N THR A 7 -34.95 -21.00 43.73
CA THR A 7 -35.16 -22.23 42.93
C THR A 7 -35.83 -22.00 41.58
N CYS A 8 -36.19 -20.75 41.24
CA CYS A 8 -36.89 -20.45 39.99
C CYS A 8 -35.93 -20.46 38.78
N MET A 9 -36.18 -21.32 37.80
CA MET A 9 -35.36 -21.40 36.57
C MET A 9 -35.35 -20.09 35.78
N TYR A 10 -36.49 -19.40 35.67
CA TYR A 10 -36.54 -18.12 34.95
C TYR A 10 -35.70 -17.03 35.63
N ASN A 11 -35.57 -17.07 36.96
CA ASN A 11 -34.69 -16.14 37.67
C ASN A 11 -33.21 -16.41 37.31
N GLN A 12 -32.80 -17.68 37.29
CA GLN A 12 -31.44 -18.07 36.88
C GLN A 12 -31.15 -17.63 35.44
N LEU A 13 -32.04 -17.98 34.49
CA LEU A 13 -31.92 -17.58 33.08
C LEU A 13 -31.82 -16.06 32.91
N TYR A 14 -32.62 -15.30 33.67
CA TYR A 14 -32.58 -13.84 33.65
C TYR A 14 -31.23 -13.30 34.13
N GLN A 15 -30.67 -13.83 35.23
CA GLN A 15 -29.37 -13.41 35.73
C GLN A 15 -28.23 -13.73 34.74
N ASP A 16 -28.30 -14.89 34.10
CA ASP A 16 -27.30 -15.32 33.12
C ASP A 16 -27.32 -14.42 31.88
N VAL A 17 -28.51 -14.17 31.30
CA VAL A 17 -28.63 -13.30 30.12
C VAL A 17 -28.30 -11.83 30.46
N LYS A 18 -28.61 -11.37 31.68
CA LYS A 18 -28.22 -10.04 32.16
C LYS A 18 -26.70 -9.89 32.24
N ARG A 19 -26.00 -10.90 32.76
CA ARG A 19 -24.53 -10.92 32.83
C ARG A 19 -23.91 -10.93 31.44
N PHE A 20 -24.44 -11.77 30.54
CA PHE A 20 -23.99 -11.83 29.15
C PHE A 20 -24.16 -10.47 28.47
N SER A 21 -25.34 -9.86 28.60
CA SER A 21 -25.64 -8.56 28.00
C SER A 21 -24.78 -7.43 28.58
N LYS A 22 -24.38 -7.51 29.85
CA LYS A 22 -23.44 -6.55 30.44
C LYS A 22 -22.03 -6.68 29.86
N THR A 23 -21.57 -7.91 29.67
CA THR A 23 -20.28 -8.20 29.03
C THR A 23 -20.28 -7.68 27.59
N GLY A 24 -21.39 -7.90 26.87
CA GLY A 24 -21.60 -7.39 25.53
C GLY A 24 -21.58 -5.86 25.43
N GLU A 25 -22.24 -5.16 26.36
CA GLU A 25 -22.21 -3.70 26.45
C GLU A 25 -20.78 -3.18 26.62
N ASN A 26 -19.99 -3.81 27.50
CA ASN A 26 -18.59 -3.43 27.72
C ASN A 26 -17.75 -3.64 26.46
N PHE A 27 -17.91 -4.77 25.78
CA PHE A 27 -17.21 -5.02 24.52
C PHE A 27 -17.52 -3.95 23.46
N CYS A 28 -18.78 -3.55 23.31
CA CYS A 28 -19.15 -2.49 22.37
C CYS A 28 -18.50 -1.14 22.72
N LYS A 29 -18.31 -0.82 24.01
CA LYS A 29 -17.59 0.39 24.43
C LYS A 29 -16.11 0.35 24.08
N GLU A 30 -15.45 -0.78 24.33
CA GLU A 30 -14.06 -0.98 23.93
C GLU A 30 -13.92 -0.92 22.41
N LEU A 31 -14.83 -1.54 21.67
CA LEU A 31 -14.83 -1.52 20.20
C LEU A 31 -14.98 -0.10 19.66
N MET A 32 -15.90 0.70 20.20
CA MET A 32 -16.03 2.13 19.84
C MET A 32 -14.72 2.90 20.10
N ALA A 33 -14.03 2.64 21.22
CA ALA A 33 -12.75 3.28 21.52
C ALA A 33 -11.66 2.88 20.51
N VAL A 34 -11.60 1.60 20.10
CA VAL A 34 -10.68 1.11 19.07
C VAL A 34 -10.93 1.81 17.73
N PHE A 35 -12.20 1.90 17.30
CA PHE A 35 -12.55 2.57 16.05
C PHE A 35 -12.24 4.07 16.07
N HIS A 36 -12.47 4.73 17.21
CA HIS A 36 -12.12 6.13 17.38
C HIS A 36 -10.60 6.35 17.25
N GLN A 37 -9.79 5.53 17.94
CA GLN A 37 -8.33 5.59 17.82
C GLN A 37 -7.87 5.28 16.39
N ARG A 38 -8.46 4.28 15.73
CA ARG A 38 -8.15 3.96 14.33
C ARG A 38 -8.46 5.14 13.41
N SER A 39 -9.62 5.77 13.57
CA SER A 39 -10.01 6.97 12.81
C SER A 39 -8.99 8.10 12.97
N GLU A 40 -8.60 8.42 14.21
CA GLU A 40 -7.61 9.47 14.49
C GLU A 40 -6.25 9.20 13.83
N LEU A 41 -5.81 7.94 13.78
CA LEU A 41 -4.60 7.54 13.08
C LEU A 41 -4.69 7.82 11.57
N GLU A 42 -5.81 7.44 10.94
CA GLU A 42 -6.02 7.67 9.50
C GLU A 42 -6.06 9.18 9.18
N LEU A 43 -6.77 9.96 9.99
CA LEU A 43 -6.88 11.40 9.82
C LEU A 43 -5.52 12.11 10.02
N THR A 44 -4.71 11.61 10.95
CA THR A 44 -3.36 12.13 11.19
C THR A 44 -2.44 11.80 10.02
N TYR A 45 -2.47 10.57 9.53
CA TYR A 45 -1.70 10.16 8.36
C TYR A 45 -2.08 10.97 7.12
N ALA A 46 -3.37 11.15 6.86
CA ALA A 46 -3.88 11.99 5.77
C ALA A 46 -3.32 13.42 5.83
N LYS A 47 -3.36 14.07 7.00
CA LYS A 47 -2.80 15.42 7.20
C LYS A 47 -1.29 15.45 6.95
N GLY A 48 -0.57 14.43 7.39
CA GLY A 48 0.88 14.29 7.16
C GLY A 48 1.20 14.18 5.67
N LEU A 49 0.49 13.31 4.96
CA LEU A 49 0.68 13.08 3.53
C LEU A 49 0.34 14.32 2.70
N GLN A 50 -0.74 15.03 3.03
CA GLN A 50 -1.11 16.29 2.38
C GLN A 50 -0.01 17.37 2.53
N LYS A 51 0.64 17.44 3.70
CA LYS A 51 1.76 18.37 3.93
C LYS A 51 2.98 17.99 3.09
N LEU A 52 3.27 16.69 2.94
CA LEU A 52 4.37 16.19 2.12
C LEU A 52 4.13 16.45 0.64
N ALA A 53 2.92 16.19 0.14
CA ALA A 53 2.51 16.54 -1.22
C ALA A 53 2.77 18.02 -1.51
N GLY A 54 2.29 18.90 -0.62
CA GLY A 54 2.52 20.34 -0.72
C GLY A 54 4.00 20.75 -0.68
N LYS A 55 4.88 19.99 -0.02
CA LYS A 55 6.33 20.22 -0.06
C LYS A 55 6.93 19.76 -1.39
N LEU A 56 6.53 18.59 -1.87
CA LEU A 56 7.00 18.03 -3.13
C LEU A 56 6.66 18.94 -4.31
N ILE A 57 5.40 19.40 -4.42
CA ILE A 57 5.01 20.30 -5.51
C ILE A 57 5.81 21.62 -5.49
N ARG A 58 6.14 22.15 -4.30
CA ARG A 58 6.97 23.37 -4.19
C ARG A 58 8.40 23.11 -4.65
N ALA A 59 8.99 21.99 -4.25
CA ALA A 59 10.33 21.60 -4.70
C ALA A 59 10.37 21.37 -6.22
N SER A 60 9.35 20.71 -6.79
CA SER A 60 9.26 20.47 -8.23
C SER A 60 9.21 21.77 -9.05
N LYS A 61 8.64 22.87 -8.52
CA LYS A 61 8.56 24.15 -9.25
C LYS A 61 9.92 24.78 -9.56
N GLU A 62 10.99 24.37 -8.88
CA GLU A 62 12.35 24.83 -9.18
C GLU A 62 12.96 24.09 -10.40
N MET A 63 12.29 23.05 -10.90
CA MET A 63 12.72 22.30 -12.07
C MET A 63 12.30 22.99 -13.37
N THR A 64 13.06 22.71 -14.44
CA THR A 64 12.63 23.02 -15.82
C THR A 64 11.34 22.28 -16.15
N ASN A 65 10.41 22.95 -16.83
CA ASN A 65 9.11 22.38 -17.19
C ASN A 65 9.25 21.28 -18.26
N ASN A 66 9.57 20.07 -17.81
CA ASN A 66 9.87 18.92 -18.66
C ASN A 66 9.09 17.67 -18.20
N SER A 67 9.33 16.52 -18.85
CA SER A 67 8.62 15.29 -18.53
C SER A 67 8.87 14.84 -17.07
N THR A 68 10.07 15.06 -16.54
CA THR A 68 10.40 14.73 -15.12
C THR A 68 9.66 15.63 -14.13
N TYR A 69 9.55 16.94 -14.39
CA TYR A 69 8.74 17.86 -13.59
C TYR A 69 7.28 17.39 -13.56
N SER A 70 6.72 17.08 -14.73
CA SER A 70 5.35 16.60 -14.86
C SER A 70 5.13 15.31 -14.07
N ALA A 71 6.05 14.35 -14.12
CA ALA A 71 5.96 13.11 -13.35
C ALA A 71 5.98 13.36 -11.83
N TRP A 72 6.86 14.25 -11.34
CA TRP A 72 6.90 14.59 -9.91
C TRP A 72 5.64 15.35 -9.44
N CYS A 73 5.05 16.19 -10.29
CA CYS A 73 3.74 16.80 -10.01
C CYS A 73 2.66 15.74 -9.83
N HIS A 74 2.60 14.73 -10.71
CA HIS A 74 1.63 13.64 -10.58
C HIS A 74 1.85 12.81 -9.30
N VAL A 75 3.10 12.59 -8.88
CA VAL A 75 3.37 11.93 -7.59
C VAL A 75 2.82 12.75 -6.42
N SER A 76 2.95 14.08 -6.47
CA SER A 76 2.33 14.97 -5.48
C SER A 76 0.81 14.89 -5.51
N ASP A 77 0.19 14.90 -6.68
CA ASP A 77 -1.27 14.79 -6.83
C ASP A 77 -1.79 13.44 -6.33
N GLU A 78 -1.04 12.36 -6.57
CA GLU A 78 -1.33 11.04 -6.02
C GLU A 78 -1.25 11.03 -4.48
N MET A 79 -0.25 11.70 -3.89
CA MET A 79 -0.19 11.86 -2.43
C MET A 79 -1.40 12.62 -1.88
N TYR A 80 -1.90 13.65 -2.58
CA TYR A 80 -3.15 14.33 -2.21
C TYR A 80 -4.35 13.36 -2.29
N SER A 81 -4.49 12.63 -3.39
CA SER A 81 -5.57 11.65 -3.57
C SER A 81 -5.53 10.54 -2.51
N ARG A 82 -4.34 10.02 -2.19
CA ARG A 82 -4.15 9.04 -1.12
C ARG A 82 -4.49 9.64 0.25
N ALA A 83 -4.13 10.89 0.52
CA ALA A 83 -4.53 11.57 1.75
C ALA A 83 -6.06 11.68 1.87
N ASP A 84 -6.75 11.96 0.77
CA ASP A 84 -8.22 12.00 0.73
C ASP A 84 -8.83 10.61 0.95
N ALA A 85 -8.24 9.55 0.41
CA ALA A 85 -8.68 8.17 0.67
C ALA A 85 -8.56 7.81 2.17
N HIS A 86 -7.44 8.13 2.82
CA HIS A 86 -7.28 7.95 4.27
C HIS A 86 -8.25 8.81 5.07
N ARG A 87 -8.50 10.06 4.65
CA ARG A 87 -9.48 10.94 5.32
C ARG A 87 -10.89 10.36 5.24
N SER A 88 -11.30 9.88 4.06
CA SER A 88 -12.59 9.21 3.87
C SER A 88 -12.72 7.96 4.72
N LEU A 89 -11.67 7.14 4.80
CA LEU A 89 -11.63 5.95 5.65
C LEU A 89 -11.77 6.29 7.14
N GLY A 90 -11.02 7.29 7.63
CA GLY A 90 -11.13 7.75 9.01
C GLY A 90 -12.54 8.27 9.35
N ASN A 91 -13.11 9.10 8.47
CA ASN A 91 -14.47 9.61 8.64
C ASN A 91 -15.52 8.50 8.65
N ALA A 92 -15.38 7.50 7.79
CA ALA A 92 -16.28 6.34 7.75
C ALA A 92 -16.24 5.55 9.06
N PHE A 93 -15.04 5.26 9.59
CA PHE A 93 -14.88 4.60 10.89
C PHE A 93 -15.45 5.43 12.05
N GLN A 94 -15.33 6.76 12.00
CA GLN A 94 -15.95 7.63 13.00
C GLN A 94 -17.48 7.58 12.94
N GLN A 95 -18.07 7.56 11.74
CA GLN A 95 -19.53 7.54 11.55
C GLN A 95 -20.14 6.18 11.91
N GLU A 96 -19.63 5.08 11.36
CA GLU A 96 -20.32 3.79 11.46
C GLU A 96 -20.11 3.11 12.81
N ALA A 97 -18.88 3.07 13.32
CA ALA A 97 -18.62 2.37 14.56
C ALA A 97 -19.05 3.15 15.80
N THR A 98 -18.97 4.48 15.77
CA THR A 98 -19.27 5.27 16.98
C THR A 98 -20.75 5.63 17.07
N VAL A 99 -21.41 5.98 15.96
CA VAL A 99 -22.80 6.47 16.03
C VAL A 99 -23.78 5.31 16.20
N GLU A 100 -23.66 4.26 15.39
CA GLU A 100 -24.64 3.16 15.40
C GLU A 100 -24.54 2.31 16.67
N LEU A 101 -23.32 1.93 17.07
CA LEU A 101 -23.12 1.19 18.34
C LEU A 101 -23.61 2.01 19.52
N LYS A 102 -23.35 3.32 19.54
CA LYS A 102 -23.84 4.19 20.61
C LYS A 102 -25.36 4.26 20.63
N GLN A 103 -26.00 4.44 19.47
CA GLN A 103 -27.46 4.51 19.37
C GLN A 103 -28.12 3.24 19.90
N VAL A 104 -27.61 2.07 19.52
CA VAL A 104 -28.11 0.76 19.98
C VAL A 104 -27.91 0.60 21.48
N LEU A 105 -26.75 0.97 22.02
CA LEU A 105 -26.50 0.91 23.47
C LEU A 105 -27.42 1.85 24.25
N ASP A 106 -27.66 3.07 23.77
CA ASP A 106 -28.55 4.04 24.40
C ASP A 106 -30.00 3.53 24.41
N GLU A 107 -30.46 2.94 23.31
CA GLU A 107 -31.77 2.32 23.23
C GLU A 107 -31.91 1.13 24.18
N HIS A 108 -30.91 0.24 24.22
CA HIS A 108 -30.89 -0.89 25.13
C HIS A 108 -30.90 -0.45 26.60
N ASN A 109 -30.15 0.59 26.95
CA ASN A 109 -30.15 1.14 28.31
C ASN A 109 -31.51 1.70 28.71
N LYS A 110 -32.22 2.34 27.78
CA LYS A 110 -33.59 2.84 28.00
C LYS A 110 -34.58 1.69 28.24
N ARG A 111 -34.48 0.61 27.46
CA ARG A 111 -35.35 -0.58 27.59
C ARG A 111 -35.03 -1.42 28.84
N LYS A 112 -33.77 -1.51 29.27
CA LYS A 112 -33.35 -2.25 30.48
C LYS A 112 -33.80 -1.61 31.79
N ARG A 113 -33.82 -0.27 31.86
CA ARG A 113 -34.09 0.49 33.10
C ARG A 113 -35.35 0.05 33.87
N PRO A 114 -36.53 -0.16 33.25
CA PRO A 114 -37.73 -0.55 33.99
C PRO A 114 -37.78 -2.03 34.40
N LEU A 115 -36.95 -2.90 33.83
CA LEU A 115 -37.06 -4.36 33.99
C LEU A 115 -36.76 -4.80 35.43
N ASP A 116 -35.64 -4.34 35.99
CA ASP A 116 -35.23 -4.69 37.36
C ASP A 116 -36.30 -4.28 38.38
N GLY A 117 -36.88 -3.08 38.21
CA GLY A 117 -37.95 -2.61 39.09
C GLY A 117 -39.22 -3.45 38.99
N ALA A 118 -39.56 -3.98 37.81
CA ALA A 118 -40.72 -4.85 37.64
C ALA A 118 -40.52 -6.20 38.35
N ILE A 119 -39.34 -6.80 38.21
CA ILE A 119 -38.96 -8.05 38.88
C ILE A 119 -38.91 -7.87 40.39
N GLU A 120 -38.30 -6.78 40.88
CA GLU A 120 -38.19 -6.52 42.31
C GLU A 120 -39.55 -6.31 42.97
N ARG A 121 -40.45 -5.52 42.35
CA ARG A 121 -41.81 -5.30 42.88
C ARG A 121 -42.61 -6.59 42.99
N SER A 122 -42.59 -7.41 41.93
CA SER A 122 -43.33 -8.69 41.92
C SER A 122 -42.70 -9.73 42.84
N GLY A 123 -41.36 -9.79 42.92
CA GLY A 123 -40.65 -10.66 43.85
C GLY A 123 -40.91 -10.32 45.32
N LYS A 124 -40.98 -9.03 45.67
CA LYS A 124 -41.35 -8.58 47.03
C LYS A 124 -42.74 -9.07 47.43
N ALA A 125 -43.71 -9.06 46.51
CA ALA A 125 -45.05 -9.57 46.78
C ALA A 125 -45.05 -11.08 47.08
N VAL A 126 -44.28 -11.87 46.31
CA VAL A 126 -44.11 -13.31 46.55
C VAL A 126 -43.50 -13.58 47.93
N THR A 127 -42.45 -12.85 48.31
CA THR A 127 -41.80 -13.01 49.62
C THR A 127 -42.71 -12.61 50.78
N ALA A 128 -43.49 -11.54 50.62
CA ALA A 128 -44.45 -11.10 51.63
C ALA A 128 -45.53 -12.15 51.85
N ASN A 129 -46.20 -12.61 50.78
CA ASN A 129 -47.22 -13.64 50.87
C ASN A 129 -46.67 -14.96 51.45
N TRP A 130 -45.48 -15.40 51.02
CA TRP A 130 -44.81 -16.58 51.59
C TRP A 130 -44.59 -16.46 53.11
N THR A 131 -44.23 -15.27 53.58
CA THR A 131 -44.06 -15.02 55.01
C THR A 131 -45.37 -15.15 55.78
N ASP A 132 -46.48 -14.68 55.19
CA ASP A 132 -47.80 -14.75 55.82
C ASP A 132 -48.38 -16.18 55.79
N GLN A 133 -48.16 -16.94 54.73
CA GLN A 133 -48.44 -18.38 54.69
C GLN A 133 -47.76 -19.12 55.86
N LEU A 134 -46.49 -18.81 56.12
CA LEU A 134 -45.75 -19.43 57.23
C LEU A 134 -46.29 -19.04 58.61
N LYS A 135 -46.72 -17.79 58.78
CA LYS A 135 -47.36 -17.33 60.03
C LYS A 135 -48.69 -18.05 60.26
N LEU A 136 -49.55 -18.10 59.25
CA LEU A 136 -50.85 -18.76 59.32
C LEU A 136 -50.71 -20.27 59.57
N LYS A 137 -49.79 -20.93 58.86
CA LYS A 137 -49.48 -22.35 59.10
C LYS A 137 -49.04 -22.61 60.54
N LYS A 138 -48.14 -21.79 61.10
CA LYS A 138 -47.71 -21.91 62.49
C LYS A 138 -48.88 -21.72 63.47
N LYS A 139 -49.73 -20.72 63.21
CA LYS A 139 -50.93 -20.45 64.01
C LYS A 139 -51.90 -21.62 63.97
N LEU A 140 -52.18 -22.17 62.79
CA LEU A 140 -53.05 -23.33 62.60
C LEU A 140 -52.51 -24.55 63.35
N VAL A 141 -51.20 -24.85 63.24
CA VAL A 141 -50.56 -25.94 64.00
C VAL A 141 -50.72 -25.75 65.52
N GLY A 142 -50.57 -24.52 66.02
CA GLY A 142 -50.80 -24.19 67.42
C GLY A 142 -52.25 -24.45 67.86
N LEU A 143 -53.21 -23.93 67.11
CA LEU A 143 -54.64 -24.12 67.38
C LEU A 143 -55.05 -25.60 67.33
N THR A 144 -54.50 -26.38 66.39
CA THR A 144 -54.73 -27.82 66.31
C THR A 144 -54.21 -28.55 67.54
N ARG A 145 -53.02 -28.20 68.01
CA ARG A 145 -52.49 -28.78 69.25
C ARG A 145 -53.38 -28.46 70.47
N GLU A 146 -53.86 -27.23 70.57
CA GLU A 146 -54.76 -26.80 71.65
C GLU A 146 -56.13 -27.49 71.56
N HIS A 147 -56.70 -27.62 70.36
CA HIS A 147 -57.96 -28.32 70.13
C HIS A 147 -57.87 -29.79 70.51
N GLU A 148 -56.82 -30.48 70.07
CA GLU A 148 -56.59 -31.89 70.42
C GLU A 148 -56.43 -32.07 71.94
N ALA A 149 -55.74 -31.16 72.62
CA ALA A 149 -55.63 -31.19 74.08
C ALA A 149 -57.00 -31.00 74.76
N LEU A 150 -57.82 -30.07 74.27
CA LEU A 150 -59.19 -29.84 74.74
C LEU A 150 -60.08 -31.06 74.46
N PHE A 151 -60.00 -31.65 73.27
CA PHE A 151 -60.76 -32.83 72.89
C PHE A 151 -60.46 -34.02 73.81
N ASN A 152 -59.17 -34.32 74.00
CA ASN A 152 -58.72 -35.38 74.90
C ASN A 152 -59.18 -35.12 76.35
N PHE A 153 -59.11 -33.86 76.82
CA PHE A 153 -59.62 -33.50 78.14
C PHE A 153 -61.13 -33.76 78.26
N VAL A 154 -61.92 -33.40 77.25
CA VAL A 154 -63.37 -33.62 77.26
C VAL A 154 -63.70 -35.12 77.23
N GLU A 155 -63.08 -35.90 76.35
CA GLU A 155 -63.28 -37.35 76.25
C GLU A 155 -63.00 -38.04 77.60
N ASN A 156 -61.88 -37.72 78.24
CA ASN A 156 -61.48 -38.33 79.51
C ASN A 156 -62.41 -37.98 80.69
N ASN A 157 -63.17 -36.89 80.61
CA ASN A 157 -64.05 -36.42 81.70
C ASN A 157 -65.55 -36.64 81.43
N LYS A 158 -65.93 -37.27 80.31
CA LYS A 158 -67.35 -37.46 79.90
C LYS A 158 -68.25 -38.14 80.94
N GLN A 159 -67.72 -39.06 81.74
CA GLN A 159 -68.49 -39.85 82.71
C GLN A 159 -68.64 -39.17 84.09
N ILE A 160 -67.86 -38.12 84.37
CA ILE A 160 -67.72 -37.54 85.72
C ILE A 160 -68.41 -36.16 85.84
N SER A 161 -68.70 -35.50 84.72
CA SER A 161 -69.24 -34.12 84.70
C SER A 161 -70.76 -34.03 84.76
N THR A 162 -71.26 -32.94 85.37
CA THR A 162 -72.68 -32.56 85.35
C THR A 162 -73.14 -32.13 83.96
N GLU A 163 -74.45 -32.18 83.68
CA GLU A 163 -75.01 -31.80 82.37
C GLU A 163 -74.62 -30.37 81.93
N LYS A 164 -74.60 -29.44 82.89
CA LYS A 164 -74.20 -28.04 82.66
C LYS A 164 -72.71 -27.93 82.30
N GLU A 165 -71.85 -28.75 82.89
CA GLU A 165 -70.42 -28.80 82.60
C GLU A 165 -70.14 -29.44 81.24
N LYS A 166 -70.88 -30.51 80.90
CA LYS A 166 -70.84 -31.13 79.55
C LYS A 166 -71.17 -30.10 78.48
N GLN A 167 -72.26 -29.34 78.66
CA GLN A 167 -72.62 -28.29 77.70
C GLN A 167 -71.54 -27.19 77.60
N LYS A 168 -70.93 -26.79 78.71
CA LYS A 168 -69.84 -25.80 78.71
C LYS A 168 -68.59 -26.29 77.98
N MET A 169 -68.24 -27.57 78.15
CA MET A 169 -67.14 -28.22 77.48
C MET A 169 -67.40 -28.36 75.98
N LEU A 170 -68.60 -28.80 75.59
CA LEU A 170 -69.02 -28.86 74.19
C LEU A 170 -68.92 -27.49 73.51
N ASN A 171 -69.46 -26.44 74.15
CA ASN A 171 -69.38 -25.07 73.62
C ASN A 171 -67.93 -24.58 73.43
N ARG A 172 -66.99 -24.98 74.30
CA ARG A 172 -65.56 -24.65 74.13
C ARG A 172 -64.94 -25.38 72.94
N LEU A 173 -65.31 -26.65 72.77
CA LEU A 173 -64.81 -27.52 71.69
C LEU A 173 -65.33 -27.04 70.33
N THR A 174 -66.63 -26.69 70.25
CA THR A 174 -67.23 -26.07 69.06
C THR A 174 -66.51 -24.76 68.68
N LYS A 175 -66.32 -23.84 69.64
CA LYS A 175 -65.61 -22.58 69.38
C LYS A 175 -64.17 -22.78 68.91
N SER A 176 -63.48 -23.78 69.46
CA SER A 176 -62.13 -24.12 69.04
C SER A 176 -62.11 -24.67 67.60
N ALA A 177 -63.06 -25.53 67.25
CA ALA A 177 -63.20 -26.08 65.89
C ALA A 177 -63.55 -24.97 64.87
N GLU A 178 -64.50 -24.10 65.20
CA GLU A 178 -64.86 -22.93 64.38
C GLU A 178 -63.65 -22.00 64.16
N LEU A 179 -62.84 -21.76 65.20
CA LEU A 179 -61.64 -20.95 65.10
C LEU A 179 -60.57 -21.60 64.20
N GLN A 180 -60.35 -22.92 64.32
CA GLN A 180 -59.45 -23.65 63.44
C GLN A 180 -59.91 -23.60 61.99
N ALA A 181 -61.19 -23.90 61.73
CA ALA A 181 -61.76 -23.88 60.38
C ALA A 181 -61.58 -22.51 59.72
N ARG A 182 -61.82 -21.43 60.46
CA ARG A 182 -61.62 -20.06 59.96
C ARG A 182 -60.16 -19.74 59.63
N VAL A 183 -59.21 -20.17 60.46
CA VAL A 183 -57.77 -19.94 60.21
C VAL A 183 -57.26 -20.85 59.09
N ASP A 184 -57.81 -22.05 58.94
CA ASP A 184 -57.50 -22.96 57.84
C ASP A 184 -58.01 -22.40 56.50
N GLU A 185 -59.22 -21.85 56.47
CA GLU A 185 -59.75 -21.14 55.30
C GLU A 185 -58.90 -19.91 54.93
N GLU A 186 -58.49 -19.12 55.92
CA GLU A 186 -57.55 -17.99 55.73
C GLU A 186 -56.19 -18.47 55.17
N TYR A 187 -55.66 -19.57 55.70
CA TYR A 187 -54.44 -20.21 55.19
C TYR A 187 -54.62 -20.69 53.75
N PHE A 188 -55.71 -21.38 53.43
CA PHE A 188 -56.03 -21.87 52.09
C PHE A 188 -56.09 -20.72 51.08
N ASN A 189 -56.84 -19.67 51.38
CA ASN A 189 -56.98 -18.50 50.51
C ASN A 189 -55.63 -17.80 50.30
N THR A 190 -54.83 -17.64 51.36
CA THR A 190 -53.48 -17.04 51.26
C THR A 190 -52.53 -17.88 50.39
N ASN A 191 -52.66 -19.22 50.41
CA ASN A 191 -51.90 -20.09 49.51
C ASN A 191 -52.33 -19.91 48.05
N LEU A 192 -53.64 -19.84 47.79
CA LEU A 192 -54.17 -19.65 46.44
C LEU A 192 -53.69 -18.32 45.84
N GLU A 193 -53.78 -17.22 46.60
CA GLU A 193 -53.22 -15.92 46.22
C GLU A 193 -51.71 -16.01 45.98
N GLY A 194 -50.99 -16.77 46.82
CA GLY A 194 -49.55 -16.98 46.66
C GLY A 194 -49.18 -17.68 45.35
N HIS A 195 -49.98 -18.65 44.90
CA HIS A 195 -49.81 -19.29 43.61
C HIS A 195 -49.96 -18.29 42.46
N GLU A 196 -50.98 -17.43 42.50
CA GLU A 196 -51.18 -16.37 41.50
C GLU A 196 -50.04 -15.35 41.48
N MET A 197 -49.61 -14.89 42.66
CA MET A 197 -48.46 -13.97 42.79
C MET A 197 -47.18 -14.57 42.22
N ARG A 198 -46.93 -15.85 42.50
CA ARG A 198 -45.75 -16.56 41.98
C ARG A 198 -45.81 -16.70 40.47
N LEU A 199 -46.96 -17.09 39.91
CA LEU A 199 -47.14 -17.20 38.46
C LEU A 199 -46.93 -15.83 37.78
N LYS A 200 -47.45 -14.75 38.37
CA LYS A 200 -47.24 -13.38 37.88
C LYS A 200 -45.77 -12.97 37.89
N TRP A 201 -45.03 -13.32 38.95
CA TRP A 201 -43.60 -13.06 39.05
C TRP A 201 -42.80 -13.86 38.02
N GLU A 202 -43.09 -15.16 37.85
CA GLU A 202 -42.47 -16.02 36.84
C GLU A 202 -42.73 -15.52 35.41
N ASN A 203 -43.95 -15.09 35.11
CA ASN A 203 -44.28 -14.46 33.83
C ASN A 203 -43.54 -13.14 33.63
N THR A 204 -43.37 -12.33 34.68
CA THR A 204 -42.59 -11.09 34.63
C THR A 204 -41.12 -11.38 34.30
N LEU A 205 -40.52 -12.39 34.95
CA LEU A 205 -39.17 -12.86 34.65
C LEU A 205 -39.03 -13.35 33.22
N LYS A 206 -39.96 -14.19 32.75
CA LYS A 206 -39.99 -14.70 31.37
C LYS A 206 -40.00 -13.55 30.35
N THR A 207 -40.88 -12.57 30.53
CA THR A 207 -40.96 -11.40 29.65
C THR A 207 -39.67 -10.57 29.69
N CYS A 208 -39.11 -10.33 30.88
CA CYS A 208 -37.86 -9.59 31.01
C CYS A 208 -36.68 -10.33 30.35
N TYR A 209 -36.61 -11.65 30.51
CA TYR A 209 -35.64 -12.51 29.84
C TYR A 209 -35.76 -12.39 28.31
N GLN A 210 -36.97 -12.50 27.75
CA GLN A 210 -37.22 -12.37 26.31
C GLN A 210 -36.81 -10.99 25.77
N ILE A 211 -37.09 -9.93 26.52
CA ILE A 211 -36.67 -8.57 26.14
C ILE A 211 -35.14 -8.45 26.09
N ILE A 212 -34.42 -8.98 27.08
CA ILE A 212 -32.95 -8.96 27.06
C ILE A 212 -32.40 -9.84 25.94
N GLN A 213 -32.99 -11.01 25.72
CA GLN A 213 -32.60 -11.90 24.63
C GLN A 213 -32.74 -11.23 23.26
N GLU A 214 -33.84 -10.51 23.01
CA GLU A 214 -34.05 -9.79 21.75
C GLU A 214 -33.07 -8.62 21.58
N MET A 215 -32.83 -7.82 22.63
CA MET A 215 -31.80 -6.78 22.60
C MET A 215 -30.41 -7.37 22.30
N GLU A 216 -30.12 -8.55 22.84
CA GLU A 216 -28.84 -9.21 22.61
C GLU A 216 -28.70 -9.70 21.17
N LYS A 217 -29.77 -10.22 20.58
CA LYS A 217 -29.83 -10.57 19.17
C LYS A 217 -29.57 -9.34 18.29
N GLN A 218 -30.26 -8.24 18.54
CA GLN A 218 -30.06 -6.96 17.83
C GLN A 218 -28.62 -6.46 17.94
N ARG A 219 -28.01 -6.56 19.14
CA ARG A 219 -26.59 -6.18 19.34
C ARG A 219 -25.66 -7.00 18.47
N ILE A 220 -25.87 -8.32 18.40
CA ILE A 220 -25.04 -9.24 17.60
C ILE A 220 -25.21 -8.95 16.10
N GLU A 221 -26.45 -8.70 15.64
CA GLU A 221 -26.72 -8.31 14.25
C GLU A 221 -25.98 -7.03 13.87
N VAL A 222 -26.07 -5.98 14.69
CA VAL A 222 -25.37 -4.71 14.46
C VAL A 222 -23.85 -4.88 14.45
N LEU A 223 -23.30 -5.75 15.31
CA LEU A 223 -21.87 -6.08 15.27
C LEU A 223 -21.48 -6.79 13.96
N GLY A 224 -22.32 -7.68 13.45
CA GLY A 224 -22.13 -8.32 12.15
C GLY A 224 -22.16 -7.33 11.00
N GLU A 225 -23.10 -6.38 11.01
CA GLU A 225 -23.18 -5.32 10.00
C GLU A 225 -21.96 -4.38 10.06
N ALA A 226 -21.49 -4.04 11.26
CA ALA A 226 -20.27 -3.24 11.44
C ALA A 226 -19.03 -3.93 10.85
N LEU A 227 -18.90 -5.25 11.00
CA LEU A 227 -17.83 -6.03 10.37
C LEU A 227 -17.92 -6.02 8.84
N ASN A 228 -19.13 -6.18 8.29
CA ASN A 228 -19.33 -6.14 6.84
C ASN A 228 -18.96 -4.78 6.26
N ARG A 229 -19.35 -3.69 6.93
CA ARG A 229 -18.97 -2.34 6.51
C ARG A 229 -17.48 -2.07 6.63
N TYR A 230 -16.84 -2.52 7.71
CA TYR A 230 -15.38 -2.48 7.82
C TYR A 230 -14.70 -3.13 6.62
N ASN A 231 -15.14 -4.33 6.22
CA ASN A 231 -14.60 -5.02 5.06
C ASN A 231 -14.82 -4.24 3.75
N LEU A 232 -15.99 -3.62 3.57
CA LEU A 232 -16.31 -2.80 2.41
C LEU A 232 -15.38 -1.58 2.32
N HIS A 233 -15.16 -0.87 3.43
CA HIS A 233 -14.27 0.29 3.49
C HIS A 233 -12.82 -0.10 3.20
N MET A 234 -12.33 -1.19 3.77
CA MET A 234 -10.99 -1.69 3.50
C MET A 234 -10.81 -2.08 2.03
N SER A 235 -11.84 -2.68 1.42
CA SER A 235 -11.83 -3.03 0.01
C SER A 235 -11.79 -1.79 -0.89
N SER A 236 -12.66 -0.81 -0.64
CA SER A 236 -12.70 0.45 -1.37
C SER A 236 -11.39 1.23 -1.26
N PHE A 237 -10.86 1.33 -0.04
CA PHE A 237 -9.57 1.95 0.24
C PHE A 237 -8.43 1.25 -0.52
N GLY A 238 -8.38 -0.09 -0.49
CA GLY A 238 -7.39 -0.86 -1.23
C GLY A 238 -7.45 -0.63 -2.75
N GLN A 239 -8.65 -0.46 -3.32
CA GLN A 239 -8.79 -0.13 -4.75
C GLN A 239 -8.27 1.28 -5.07
N ALA A 240 -8.52 2.27 -4.21
CA ALA A 240 -7.99 3.62 -4.37
C ALA A 240 -6.45 3.63 -4.38
N LEU A 241 -5.82 2.88 -3.48
CA LEU A 241 -4.35 2.75 -3.45
C LEU A 241 -3.79 2.09 -4.71
N LYS A 242 -4.43 1.01 -5.18
CA LYS A 242 -4.02 0.33 -6.43
C LYS A 242 -4.16 1.25 -7.63
N HIS A 243 -5.21 2.08 -7.68
CA HIS A 243 -5.40 3.06 -8.74
C HIS A 243 -4.29 4.11 -8.74
N GLY A 244 -3.98 4.70 -7.58
CA GLY A 244 -2.90 5.68 -7.43
C GLY A 244 -1.53 5.11 -7.84
N GLN A 245 -1.23 3.86 -7.46
CA GLN A 245 0.00 3.19 -7.87
C GLN A 245 0.12 3.05 -9.40
N ARG A 246 -0.95 2.64 -10.09
CA ARG A 246 -0.96 2.54 -11.56
C ARG A 246 -0.75 3.90 -12.24
N GLN A 247 -1.30 4.98 -11.67
CA GLN A 247 -1.10 6.34 -12.19
C GLN A 247 0.38 6.74 -12.11
N ILE A 248 1.07 6.42 -11.01
CA ILE A 248 2.52 6.65 -10.86
C ILE A 248 3.31 5.82 -11.88
N GLU A 249 2.98 4.55 -12.06
CA GLU A 249 3.66 3.68 -13.03
C GLU A 249 3.55 4.23 -14.47
N GLN A 250 2.36 4.70 -14.84
CA GLN A 250 2.11 5.30 -16.15
C GLN A 250 2.87 6.62 -16.35
N THR A 251 2.99 7.46 -15.33
CA THR A 251 3.72 8.74 -15.45
C THR A 251 5.22 8.53 -15.51
N VAL A 252 5.75 7.55 -14.78
CA VAL A 252 7.16 7.16 -14.86
C VAL A 252 7.51 6.64 -16.26
N GLN A 253 6.63 5.86 -16.89
CA GLN A 253 6.83 5.38 -18.27
C GLN A 253 6.83 6.49 -19.32
N ARG A 254 6.21 7.64 -19.03
CA ARG A 254 6.14 8.79 -19.95
C ARG A 254 7.35 9.71 -19.87
N VAL A 255 8.28 9.48 -18.94
CA VAL A 255 9.50 10.28 -18.82
C VAL A 255 10.41 9.99 -20.02
N ASP A 256 10.78 11.04 -20.75
CA ASP A 256 11.52 10.99 -22.01
C ASP A 256 12.73 11.93 -21.93
N VAL A 257 13.90 11.35 -21.67
CA VAL A 257 15.14 12.11 -21.42
C VAL A 257 15.61 12.82 -22.69
N ASP A 258 15.50 12.17 -23.85
CA ASP A 258 16.00 12.71 -25.10
C ASP A 258 15.15 13.91 -25.54
N ARG A 259 13.82 13.79 -25.44
CA ARG A 259 12.90 14.90 -25.70
C ARG A 259 13.10 16.07 -24.73
N ASP A 260 13.31 15.78 -23.45
CA ASP A 260 13.56 16.82 -22.45
C ASP A 260 14.87 17.57 -22.75
N LEU A 261 15.93 16.85 -23.17
CA LEU A 261 17.21 17.45 -23.53
C LEU A 261 17.12 18.28 -24.81
N ASP A 262 16.41 17.80 -25.83
CA ASP A 262 16.17 18.55 -27.06
C ASP A 262 15.41 19.85 -26.80
N THR A 263 14.42 19.82 -25.90
CA THR A 263 13.67 21.01 -25.48
C THR A 263 14.59 22.01 -24.76
N LEU A 264 15.41 21.53 -23.82
CA LEU A 264 16.38 22.38 -23.11
C LEU A 264 17.37 23.03 -24.09
N LEU A 265 17.90 22.27 -25.04
CA LEU A 265 18.83 22.79 -26.05
C LEU A 265 18.16 23.81 -26.97
N ALA A 266 16.89 23.60 -27.34
CA ALA A 266 16.13 24.55 -28.15
C ALA A 266 15.95 25.90 -27.43
N ASP A 267 15.62 25.87 -26.14
CA ASP A 267 15.43 27.08 -25.32
C ASP A 267 16.72 27.90 -25.12
N HIS A 268 17.89 27.25 -25.24
CA HIS A 268 19.20 27.88 -25.02
C HIS A 268 20.04 28.05 -26.30
N ARG A 269 19.44 27.94 -27.49
CA ARG A 269 20.17 28.24 -28.74
C ARG A 269 20.50 29.72 -28.83
N LEU A 270 21.79 30.04 -28.72
CA LEU A 270 22.31 31.36 -29.10
C LEU A 270 22.07 31.62 -30.60
N PRO A 271 21.82 32.88 -31.00
CA PRO A 271 21.72 33.22 -32.42
C PRO A 271 23.02 32.86 -33.15
N PRO A 272 22.95 32.47 -34.44
CA PRO A 272 24.10 31.99 -35.20
C PRO A 272 25.25 32.99 -35.37
N GLU A 273 25.08 34.25 -34.94
CA GLU A 273 26.08 35.32 -35.07
C GLU A 273 27.21 35.25 -34.03
N ASP A 274 27.00 34.63 -32.86
CA ASP A 274 27.97 34.62 -31.74
C ASP A 274 29.10 33.58 -31.89
N ASN A 275 29.02 32.72 -32.90
CA ASN A 275 29.92 31.56 -33.08
C ASN A 275 31.02 31.81 -34.12
N GLN A 276 31.55 33.04 -34.20
CA GLN A 276 32.57 33.39 -35.19
C GLN A 276 33.99 33.11 -34.68
N ALA A 277 34.70 32.18 -35.31
CA ALA A 277 36.14 32.00 -35.11
C ALA A 277 36.91 32.78 -36.19
N GLN A 278 37.53 33.89 -35.81
CA GLN A 278 38.38 34.69 -36.71
C GLN A 278 39.81 34.13 -36.72
N PHE A 279 40.38 33.91 -37.90
CA PHE A 279 41.76 33.42 -38.05
C PHE A 279 42.63 34.44 -38.77
N LEU A 280 43.61 35.00 -38.05
CA LEU A 280 44.45 36.07 -38.56
C LEU A 280 45.62 35.54 -39.38
N MET A 281 45.69 35.87 -40.67
CA MET A 281 46.86 35.66 -41.53
C MET A 281 47.15 36.95 -42.29
N GLU A 282 48.01 37.81 -41.73
CA GLU A 282 48.34 39.12 -42.29
C GLU A 282 49.31 39.04 -43.48
N GLU A 283 49.06 39.87 -44.49
CA GLU A 283 50.03 40.15 -45.55
C GLU A 283 50.01 41.67 -45.77
N ASP A 284 51.18 42.29 -45.76
CA ASP A 284 51.33 43.74 -45.84
C ASP A 284 51.26 44.23 -47.29
N SER A 285 50.26 45.05 -47.60
CA SER A 285 50.06 45.60 -48.95
C SER A 285 51.20 46.54 -49.39
N LYS A 286 51.92 47.19 -48.46
CA LYS A 286 52.99 48.17 -48.77
C LYS A 286 54.41 47.62 -48.54
N SER A 287 54.71 46.49 -49.16
CA SER A 287 56.09 45.97 -49.16
C SER A 287 57.07 46.96 -49.82
N LEU A 288 58.13 47.34 -49.11
CA LEU A 288 59.30 48.12 -49.61
C LEU A 288 60.10 47.37 -50.70
N MET A 289 59.68 46.16 -51.06
CA MET A 289 60.31 45.29 -52.03
C MET A 289 59.98 45.71 -53.48
N GLY A 290 60.99 45.78 -54.35
CA GLY A 290 60.79 46.05 -55.78
C GLY A 290 59.84 45.04 -56.44
N LYS A 291 59.04 45.51 -57.41
CA LYS A 291 57.91 44.76 -58.02
C LYS A 291 58.27 43.34 -58.48
N GLU A 292 59.43 43.19 -59.14
CA GLU A 292 59.94 41.90 -59.62
C GLU A 292 60.24 40.91 -58.49
N ARG A 293 60.97 41.36 -57.46
CA ARG A 293 61.28 40.55 -56.27
C ARG A 293 60.02 40.18 -55.49
N ARG A 294 59.06 41.10 -55.39
CA ARG A 294 57.78 40.85 -54.72
C ARG A 294 56.98 39.79 -55.45
N ARG A 295 56.94 39.82 -56.79
CA ARG A 295 56.26 38.82 -57.61
C ARG A 295 56.85 37.42 -57.38
N GLU A 296 58.18 37.31 -57.37
CA GLU A 296 58.84 36.02 -57.15
C GLU A 296 58.63 35.49 -55.72
N ALA A 297 58.68 36.36 -54.71
CA ALA A 297 58.37 35.99 -53.33
C ALA A 297 56.91 35.50 -53.16
N LEU A 298 55.95 36.16 -53.82
CA LEU A 298 54.54 35.73 -53.82
C LEU A 298 54.35 34.39 -54.52
N LYS A 299 55.04 34.13 -55.63
CA LYS A 299 55.02 32.81 -56.31
C LYS A 299 55.54 31.69 -55.41
N VAL A 300 56.63 31.92 -54.69
CA VAL A 300 57.16 30.95 -53.70
C VAL A 300 56.16 30.69 -52.57
N LYS A 301 55.52 31.75 -52.04
CA LYS A 301 54.46 31.60 -51.03
C LYS A 301 53.26 30.81 -51.56
N LEU A 302 52.82 31.07 -52.79
CA LEU A 302 51.73 30.34 -53.43
C LEU A 302 52.10 28.88 -53.66
N GLN A 303 53.31 28.59 -54.12
CA GLN A 303 53.79 27.22 -54.28
C GLN A 303 53.75 26.46 -52.95
N ARG A 304 54.30 27.06 -51.87
CA ARG A 304 54.27 26.46 -50.53
C ARG A 304 52.84 26.23 -50.02
N LEU A 305 51.94 27.19 -50.25
CA LEU A 305 50.53 27.05 -49.89
C LEU A 305 49.85 25.94 -50.70
N GLN A 306 50.12 25.84 -52.00
CA GLN A 306 49.58 24.81 -52.86
C GLN A 306 50.06 23.40 -52.45
N GLU A 307 51.36 23.24 -52.13
CA GLU A 307 51.90 22.00 -51.59
C GLU A 307 51.23 21.63 -50.25
N THR A 308 51.01 22.61 -49.37
CA THR A 308 50.33 22.39 -48.09
C THR A 308 48.84 22.03 -48.27
N ILE A 309 48.16 22.65 -49.23
CA ILE A 309 46.77 22.35 -49.61
C ILE A 309 46.66 20.93 -50.14
N THR A 310 47.54 20.52 -51.06
CA THR A 310 47.51 19.15 -51.61
C THR A 310 47.74 18.10 -50.54
N LYS A 311 48.70 18.32 -49.62
CA LYS A 311 48.91 17.45 -48.45
C LYS A 311 47.69 17.40 -47.52
N THR A 312 47.09 18.54 -47.23
CA THR A 312 45.90 18.59 -46.36
C THR A 312 44.70 17.89 -47.00
N LYS A 313 44.54 17.97 -48.34
CA LYS A 313 43.52 17.21 -49.08
C LYS A 313 43.75 15.70 -48.99
N THR A 314 44.99 15.23 -49.06
CA THR A 314 45.30 13.80 -48.88
C THR A 314 45.04 13.34 -47.45
N ASP A 315 45.33 14.18 -46.45
CA ASP A 315 45.06 13.87 -45.04
C ASP A 315 43.54 13.73 -44.79
N ILE A 316 42.72 14.63 -45.33
CA ILE A 316 41.25 14.57 -45.26
C ILE A 316 40.72 13.28 -45.89
N GLU A 317 41.23 12.91 -47.06
CA GLU A 317 40.82 11.68 -47.75
C GLU A 317 41.20 10.43 -46.92
N GLY A 318 42.37 10.43 -46.26
CA GLY A 318 42.77 9.38 -45.33
C GLY A 318 41.81 9.27 -44.14
N ILE A 319 41.45 10.39 -43.51
CA ILE A 319 40.51 10.42 -42.38
C ILE A 319 39.12 9.97 -42.80
N LYS A 320 38.62 10.37 -43.98
CA LYS A 320 37.33 9.93 -44.52
C LYS A 320 37.27 8.42 -44.74
N ARG A 321 38.36 7.82 -45.23
CA ARG A 321 38.47 6.36 -45.37
C ARG A 321 38.43 5.68 -44.02
N LEU A 322 39.13 6.22 -43.02
CA LEU A 322 39.11 5.70 -41.65
C LEU A 322 37.68 5.74 -41.05
N MET A 323 36.97 6.85 -41.22
CA MET A 323 35.56 6.96 -40.79
C MET A 323 34.66 5.94 -41.49
N LYS A 324 34.83 5.76 -42.81
CA LYS A 324 34.08 4.76 -43.57
C LYS A 324 34.35 3.34 -43.04
N MET A 325 35.60 3.01 -42.73
CA MET A 325 35.97 1.72 -42.13
C MET A 325 35.28 1.48 -40.77
N TYR A 326 35.18 2.52 -39.94
CA TYR A 326 34.45 2.42 -38.67
C TYR A 326 32.95 2.17 -38.88
N SER A 327 32.34 2.79 -39.89
CA SER A 327 30.93 2.57 -40.22
C SER A 327 30.64 1.18 -40.77
N GLU A 328 31.58 0.60 -41.51
CA GLU A 328 31.45 -0.74 -42.10
C GLU A 328 31.80 -1.86 -41.10
N ASN A 329 32.62 -1.57 -40.08
CA ASN A 329 33.06 -2.55 -39.08
C ASN A 329 32.89 -2.03 -37.64
N PRO A 330 31.67 -2.13 -37.06
CA PRO A 330 31.39 -1.61 -35.71
C PRO A 330 32.19 -2.25 -34.57
N SER A 331 32.83 -3.41 -34.80
CA SER A 331 33.69 -4.10 -33.83
C SER A 331 35.12 -3.58 -33.80
N PHE A 332 35.54 -2.82 -34.81
CA PHE A 332 36.92 -2.36 -34.99
C PHE A 332 37.21 -1.04 -34.26
N SER A 333 36.17 -0.34 -33.79
CA SER A 333 36.29 0.96 -33.14
C SER A 333 35.34 1.06 -31.95
N ASN A 334 35.67 1.97 -31.04
CA ASN A 334 34.77 2.35 -29.96
C ASN A 334 34.20 3.74 -30.25
N GLU A 335 33.12 4.10 -29.58
CA GLU A 335 32.43 5.38 -29.77
C GLU A 335 33.38 6.58 -29.63
N ARG A 336 34.33 6.51 -28.69
CA ARG A 336 35.33 7.56 -28.47
C ARG A 336 36.29 7.73 -29.65
N ASN A 337 36.76 6.65 -30.26
CA ASN A 337 37.65 6.70 -31.41
C ASN A 337 36.92 7.24 -32.65
N ILE A 338 35.61 6.94 -32.79
CA ILE A 338 34.77 7.51 -33.85
C ILE A 338 34.65 9.03 -33.64
N GLU A 339 34.32 9.46 -32.42
CA GLU A 339 34.23 10.88 -32.06
C GLU A 339 35.55 11.64 -32.28
N ASP A 340 36.69 11.09 -31.82
CA ASP A 340 38.01 11.73 -31.98
C ASP A 340 38.39 11.87 -33.47
N THR A 341 38.00 10.89 -34.31
CA THR A 341 38.25 10.91 -35.75
C THR A 341 37.34 11.89 -36.48
N GLU A 342 36.08 12.01 -36.08
CA GLU A 342 35.15 13.05 -36.57
C GLU A 342 35.66 14.45 -36.24
N GLN A 343 36.15 14.66 -35.02
CA GLN A 343 36.77 15.92 -34.61
C GLN A 343 38.00 16.23 -35.48
N GLN A 344 38.87 15.24 -35.69
CA GLN A 344 40.05 15.40 -36.53
C GLN A 344 39.70 15.74 -37.99
N LEU A 345 38.62 15.17 -38.53
CA LEU A 345 38.13 15.51 -39.86
C LEU A 345 37.64 16.96 -39.93
N ASP A 346 36.85 17.39 -38.94
CA ASP A 346 36.35 18.75 -38.85
C ASP A 346 37.49 19.78 -38.75
N GLU A 347 38.49 19.53 -37.89
CA GLU A 347 39.67 20.39 -37.71
C GLU A 347 40.51 20.48 -39.01
N THR A 348 40.73 19.35 -39.67
CA THR A 348 41.54 19.29 -40.90
C THR A 348 40.80 19.94 -42.07
N THR A 349 39.47 19.81 -42.14
CA THR A 349 38.62 20.48 -43.13
C THR A 349 38.67 22.00 -42.96
N LEU A 350 38.58 22.49 -41.72
CA LEU A 350 38.72 23.92 -41.42
C LEU A 350 40.11 24.45 -41.81
N LYS A 351 41.16 23.67 -41.52
CA LYS A 351 42.53 24.00 -41.93
C LYS A 351 42.65 24.11 -43.45
N LEU A 352 42.00 23.21 -44.20
CA LEU A 352 41.99 23.28 -45.66
C LEU A 352 41.29 24.55 -46.16
N ASP A 353 40.11 24.87 -45.64
CA ASP A 353 39.37 26.08 -46.04
C ASP A 353 40.20 27.35 -45.76
N LEU A 354 40.89 27.42 -44.60
CA LEU A 354 41.78 28.53 -44.26
C LEU A 354 42.97 28.63 -45.23
N LEU A 355 43.58 27.51 -45.59
CA LEU A 355 44.70 27.46 -46.54
C LEU A 355 44.26 27.87 -47.94
N GLU A 356 43.10 27.40 -48.42
CA GLU A 356 42.54 27.77 -49.73
C GLU A 356 42.16 29.25 -49.79
N ALA A 357 41.55 29.79 -48.73
CA ALA A 357 41.25 31.21 -48.62
C ALA A 357 42.52 32.08 -48.55
N THR A 358 43.54 31.62 -47.83
CA THR A 358 44.85 32.29 -47.78
C THR A 358 45.56 32.24 -49.14
N HIS A 359 45.52 31.09 -49.82
CA HIS A 359 46.07 30.95 -51.16
C HIS A 359 45.37 31.89 -52.15
N TYR A 360 44.04 31.98 -52.10
CA TYR A 360 43.28 32.94 -52.90
C TYR A 360 43.67 34.40 -52.59
N LYS A 361 43.78 34.77 -51.31
CA LYS A 361 44.24 36.09 -50.87
C LYS A 361 45.61 36.44 -51.45
N VAL A 362 46.59 35.55 -51.35
CA VAL A 362 47.95 35.75 -51.88
C VAL A 362 47.93 35.78 -53.42
N SER A 363 47.04 35.00 -54.06
CA SER A 363 46.86 34.99 -55.51
C SER A 363 46.30 36.32 -56.01
N GLN A 364 45.39 36.92 -55.25
CA GLN A 364 44.86 38.27 -55.53
C GLN A 364 45.96 39.33 -55.41
N ALA A 365 46.82 39.25 -54.39
CA ALA A 365 47.97 40.15 -54.24
C ALA A 365 48.98 40.00 -55.39
N LEU A 366 49.15 38.79 -55.92
CA LEU A 366 49.98 38.53 -57.11
C LEU A 366 49.34 39.12 -58.38
N SER A 367 48.03 38.91 -58.59
CA SER A 367 47.31 39.49 -59.73
C SER A 367 47.32 41.02 -59.71
N ASP A 368 47.17 41.64 -58.52
CA ASP A 368 47.28 43.09 -58.35
C ASP A 368 48.71 43.59 -58.67
N ALA A 369 49.76 42.82 -58.34
CA ALA A 369 51.14 43.13 -58.70
C ALA A 369 51.44 42.93 -60.20
N GLU A 370 50.73 42.03 -60.88
CA GLU A 370 50.87 41.72 -62.32
C GLU A 370 49.93 42.54 -63.22
N GLY A 371 48.98 43.31 -62.66
CA GLY A 371 48.00 44.10 -63.40
C GLY A 371 46.90 43.25 -64.07
N LYS A 372 46.65 42.04 -63.56
CA LYS A 372 45.65 41.10 -64.10
C LYS A 372 44.29 41.24 -63.43
N PRO A 373 43.17 40.99 -64.14
CA PRO A 373 41.83 41.05 -63.55
C PRO A 373 41.65 39.98 -62.47
N LYS A 374 40.90 40.33 -61.42
CA LYS A 374 40.62 39.48 -60.26
C LYS A 374 39.66 38.35 -60.65
N SER A 375 40.00 37.11 -60.31
CA SER A 375 39.13 35.94 -60.46
C SER A 375 38.13 35.85 -59.31
N LEU A 376 36.87 35.48 -59.57
CA LEU A 376 35.91 35.15 -58.51
C LEU A 376 36.25 33.79 -57.88
N HIS A 377 36.29 33.72 -56.55
CA HIS A 377 36.53 32.50 -55.78
C HIS A 377 35.50 32.34 -54.65
N ARG A 378 35.30 31.11 -54.16
CA ARG A 378 34.36 30.80 -53.05
C ARG A 378 34.63 31.54 -51.73
N PHE A 379 35.80 32.16 -51.60
CA PHE A 379 36.24 32.89 -50.40
C PHE A 379 36.42 34.39 -50.66
N SER A 380 35.88 34.92 -51.77
CA SER A 380 35.94 36.36 -52.07
C SER A 380 35.33 37.21 -50.96
N ASP A 381 34.24 36.75 -50.36
CA ASP A 381 33.52 37.46 -49.30
C ASP A 381 34.08 37.15 -47.90
N SER A 382 35.12 36.32 -47.83
CA SER A 382 35.79 35.89 -46.58
C SER A 382 37.08 36.65 -46.33
N ILE A 383 37.37 37.73 -47.08
CA ILE A 383 38.58 38.54 -46.92
C ILE A 383 38.19 39.95 -46.48
N SER A 384 38.43 40.26 -45.22
CA SER A 384 38.20 41.60 -44.65
C SER A 384 39.48 42.42 -44.73
N LYS A 385 39.36 43.68 -45.16
CA LYS A 385 40.48 44.63 -45.23
C LYS A 385 40.25 45.79 -44.28
N TRP A 386 41.27 46.18 -43.54
CA TRP A 386 41.23 47.39 -42.71
C TRP A 386 42.55 48.14 -42.85
N LYS A 387 42.52 49.44 -42.55
CA LYS A 387 43.72 50.28 -42.56
C LYS A 387 44.06 50.65 -41.12
N ASP A 388 45.29 50.40 -40.72
CA ASP A 388 45.87 50.95 -39.51
C ASP A 388 47.03 51.86 -39.89
N LYS A 389 46.87 53.16 -39.63
CA LYS A 389 47.84 54.22 -40.00
C LYS A 389 48.34 54.09 -41.45
N ASP A 390 49.60 53.69 -41.63
CA ASP A 390 50.28 53.58 -42.92
C ASP A 390 50.19 52.19 -43.55
N SER A 391 49.63 51.20 -42.86
CA SER A 391 49.55 49.81 -43.28
C SER A 391 48.12 49.42 -43.65
N GLU A 392 47.96 48.77 -44.80
CA GLU A 392 46.70 48.14 -45.18
C GLU A 392 46.81 46.65 -44.86
N HIS A 393 45.95 46.22 -43.94
CA HIS A 393 45.87 44.86 -43.46
C HIS A 393 44.72 44.14 -44.15
N SER A 394 44.87 42.84 -44.28
CA SER A 394 43.84 41.97 -44.82
C SER A 394 43.83 40.66 -44.04
N VAL A 395 42.66 40.15 -43.69
CA VAL A 395 42.48 38.93 -42.91
C VAL A 395 41.50 38.00 -43.62
N VAL A 396 41.67 36.70 -43.39
CA VAL A 396 40.71 35.69 -43.82
C VAL A 396 39.74 35.42 -42.67
N GLU A 397 38.47 35.77 -42.85
CA GLU A 397 37.39 35.53 -41.90
C GLU A 397 36.49 34.39 -42.42
N LEU A 398 36.58 33.23 -41.77
CA LEU A 398 35.73 32.08 -42.06
C LEU A 398 34.70 31.90 -40.94
N ARG A 399 33.44 31.64 -41.32
CA ARG A 399 32.36 31.37 -40.37
C ARG A 399 32.33 29.88 -40.03
N ARG A 400 32.40 29.53 -38.73
CA ARG A 400 32.27 28.15 -38.26
C ARG A 400 31.00 27.99 -37.43
N PRO A 401 30.05 27.14 -37.81
CA PRO A 401 28.97 26.77 -36.90
C PRO A 401 29.55 26.00 -35.71
N VAL A 402 29.30 26.46 -34.47
CA VAL A 402 29.63 25.67 -33.28
C VAL A 402 28.72 24.45 -33.25
N LYS A 403 29.29 23.28 -33.50
CA LYS A 403 28.64 22.00 -33.25
C LYS A 403 28.69 21.74 -31.75
N LEU A 404 27.66 22.15 -31.01
CA LEU A 404 27.51 21.73 -29.61
C LEU A 404 27.35 20.20 -29.59
N ARG A 405 28.30 19.53 -28.94
CA ARG A 405 28.43 18.08 -28.91
C ARG A 405 27.15 17.43 -28.36
N ARG A 406 26.53 16.52 -29.14
CA ARG A 406 25.59 15.55 -28.59
C ARG A 406 26.42 14.43 -27.96
N SER A 407 26.82 14.60 -26.70
CA SER A 407 27.38 13.46 -25.97
C SER A 407 26.27 12.42 -25.87
N SER A 408 26.49 11.22 -26.39
CA SER A 408 25.59 10.11 -26.16
C SER A 408 25.45 9.89 -24.65
N TYR A 409 24.20 9.76 -24.21
CA TYR A 409 23.88 9.52 -22.81
C TYR A 409 24.49 8.17 -22.40
N ARG A 410 25.50 8.17 -21.52
CA ARG A 410 25.96 6.91 -20.91
C ARG A 410 24.84 6.34 -20.07
N SER A 411 24.16 5.32 -20.60
CA SER A 411 23.11 4.58 -19.92
C SER A 411 23.46 4.27 -18.46
N ARG A 412 22.46 4.42 -17.58
CA ARG A 412 22.49 4.16 -16.12
C ARG A 412 23.16 2.84 -15.70
N ARG A 413 23.31 1.86 -16.60
CA ARG A 413 24.10 0.63 -16.33
C ARG A 413 25.55 0.92 -15.97
N SER A 414 26.16 2.00 -16.49
CA SER A 414 27.57 2.33 -16.22
C SER A 414 27.80 3.10 -14.91
N LEU A 415 26.81 3.84 -14.42
CA LEU A 415 26.92 4.65 -13.18
C LEU A 415 26.58 3.86 -11.91
N ARG A 416 25.89 2.71 -12.04
CA ARG A 416 25.54 1.86 -10.89
C ARG A 416 26.73 1.19 -10.21
N ALA A 417 27.90 1.19 -10.85
CA ALA A 417 29.14 0.70 -10.25
C ALA A 417 29.70 1.66 -9.18
N SER A 418 29.40 2.96 -9.25
CA SER A 418 29.91 3.97 -8.32
C SER A 418 28.91 4.41 -7.24
N ILE A 419 27.61 4.10 -7.39
CA ILE A 419 26.60 4.34 -6.36
C ILE A 419 26.04 2.97 -5.94
N ILE A 420 26.48 2.46 -4.80
CA ILE A 420 26.01 1.20 -4.20
C ILE A 420 24.53 1.37 -3.82
N TYR A 421 23.62 1.08 -4.74
CA TYR A 421 22.19 0.99 -4.48
C TYR A 421 21.77 -0.48 -4.37
N LYS A 422 21.53 -0.94 -3.14
CA LYS A 422 21.03 -2.29 -2.80
C LYS A 422 19.49 -2.36 -2.80
N GLY A 423 18.83 -1.91 -3.87
CA GLY A 423 17.36 -2.00 -3.99
C GLY A 423 16.90 -3.11 -4.94
N PRO A 424 15.62 -3.53 -4.86
CA PRO A 424 15.07 -4.63 -5.65
C PRO A 424 15.21 -4.37 -7.16
N ARG A 425 15.57 -5.41 -7.91
CA ARG A 425 15.70 -5.35 -9.38
C ARG A 425 14.29 -5.33 -10.00
N PRO A 426 13.97 -4.42 -10.93
CA PRO A 426 12.76 -4.57 -11.72
C PRO A 426 12.86 -5.82 -12.59
N VAL A 427 11.86 -6.68 -12.49
CA VAL A 427 11.67 -7.84 -13.37
C VAL A 427 11.38 -7.30 -14.77
N SER A 428 12.27 -7.60 -15.72
CA SER A 428 12.03 -7.31 -17.12
C SER A 428 11.00 -8.30 -17.62
N THR A 429 9.81 -7.81 -17.96
CA THR A 429 8.77 -8.59 -18.63
C THR A 429 9.32 -9.05 -19.98
N GLN A 430 9.54 -10.37 -20.12
CA GLN A 430 9.81 -10.97 -21.42
C GLN A 430 8.51 -10.88 -22.24
N GLN A 431 8.51 -10.04 -23.27
CA GLN A 431 7.55 -10.14 -24.36
C GLN A 431 7.86 -11.43 -25.13
N SER A 432 6.93 -12.37 -25.07
CA SER A 432 6.86 -13.53 -25.95
C SER A 432 6.51 -13.07 -27.36
N GLU A 433 7.43 -13.29 -28.31
CA GLU A 433 7.16 -13.19 -29.74
C GLU A 433 6.22 -14.32 -30.19
N GLU A 434 5.04 -13.97 -30.72
CA GLU A 434 4.25 -14.86 -31.55
C GLU A 434 4.76 -14.83 -33.01
N PRO A 435 4.77 -15.97 -33.73
CA PRO A 435 5.20 -16.02 -35.11
C PRO A 435 4.09 -15.59 -36.08
N ASN A 436 4.52 -14.86 -37.11
CA ASN A 436 3.76 -14.39 -38.28
C ASN A 436 2.77 -15.41 -38.86
N ARG A 437 1.52 -14.98 -39.08
CA ARG A 437 0.58 -15.63 -39.99
C ARG A 437 0.32 -14.75 -41.22
N ALA A 438 0.69 -15.27 -42.38
CA ALA A 438 0.33 -14.73 -43.68
C ALA A 438 -1.09 -15.15 -44.09
N THR A 439 -1.82 -14.17 -44.64
CA THR A 439 -2.87 -14.24 -45.67
C THR A 439 -3.95 -15.34 -45.63
N SER A 440 -5.21 -14.87 -45.48
CA SER A 440 -6.44 -15.56 -45.92
C SER A 440 -6.52 -15.66 -47.46
N PRO A 441 -7.38 -16.54 -48.01
CA PRO A 441 -8.79 -16.15 -48.20
C PRO A 441 -9.83 -17.22 -47.80
N ALA A 442 -11.03 -16.74 -47.48
CA ALA A 442 -12.27 -17.51 -47.30
C ALA A 442 -12.86 -17.91 -48.70
N PRO A 443 -13.92 -18.74 -48.85
CA PRO A 443 -15.22 -18.52 -48.18
C PRO A 443 -16.15 -19.73 -47.87
N THR A 444 -17.15 -19.41 -47.03
CA THR A 444 -18.58 -19.83 -47.02
C THR A 444 -19.06 -21.16 -46.41
N GLN A 445 -20.15 -20.98 -45.62
CA GLN A 445 -21.28 -21.88 -45.31
C GLN A 445 -20.97 -23.05 -44.35
N GLU A 446 -21.80 -23.44 -43.37
CA GLU A 446 -23.22 -23.22 -43.11
C GLU A 446 -23.53 -23.66 -41.64
N THR A 447 -24.64 -23.12 -41.10
CA THR A 447 -25.64 -23.66 -40.14
C THR A 447 -25.29 -24.47 -38.87
N GLY A 448 -26.05 -24.20 -37.79
CA GLY A 448 -26.45 -25.21 -36.79
C GLY A 448 -26.12 -24.96 -35.32
N ALA A 449 -27.02 -24.29 -34.59
CA ALA A 449 -27.33 -24.62 -33.18
C ALA A 449 -28.29 -25.85 -33.19
N PRO A 450 -28.54 -26.63 -32.09
CA PRO A 450 -28.75 -26.13 -30.72
C PRO A 450 -28.34 -27.06 -29.54
N GLU A 451 -28.46 -26.47 -28.33
CA GLU A 451 -28.90 -27.04 -27.03
C GLU A 451 -28.23 -28.27 -26.37
N GLY A 452 -27.98 -28.15 -25.07
CA GLY A 452 -27.67 -29.30 -24.21
C GLY A 452 -27.09 -28.93 -22.84
N ASP A 453 -27.98 -28.70 -21.89
CA ASP A 453 -27.76 -28.52 -20.45
C ASP A 453 -26.99 -29.70 -19.82
N HIS A 454 -26.18 -29.45 -18.78
CA HIS A 454 -26.02 -30.31 -17.58
C HIS A 454 -24.90 -29.83 -16.64
N THR A 455 -25.35 -29.49 -15.43
CA THR A 455 -24.68 -29.44 -14.12
C THR A 455 -23.77 -30.64 -13.85
N THR A 456 -22.61 -30.46 -13.21
CA THR A 456 -22.12 -31.27 -12.07
C THR A 456 -20.83 -30.70 -11.46
N THR A 457 -20.88 -30.56 -10.14
CA THR A 457 -19.83 -30.32 -9.13
C THR A 457 -18.68 -31.32 -9.22
N GLN A 458 -17.41 -30.88 -9.20
CA GLN A 458 -16.29 -31.74 -8.80
C GLN A 458 -15.23 -30.99 -7.98
N GLN A 459 -14.98 -31.56 -6.79
CA GLN A 459 -13.83 -31.34 -5.92
C GLN A 459 -12.56 -31.84 -6.63
N HIS A 460 -11.51 -31.03 -6.67
CA HIS A 460 -10.18 -31.49 -7.08
C HIS A 460 -9.26 -31.66 -5.86
N LYS A 461 -9.05 -32.94 -5.49
CA LYS A 461 -7.83 -33.42 -4.86
C LYS A 461 -6.68 -33.20 -5.84
N HIS A 462 -5.62 -32.50 -5.42
CA HIS A 462 -4.36 -32.49 -6.15
C HIS A 462 -3.48 -33.64 -5.68
N ASP A 463 -3.25 -34.55 -6.60
CA ASP A 463 -2.24 -35.60 -6.57
C ASP A 463 -0.86 -34.96 -6.76
N VAL A 464 0.11 -35.27 -5.89
CA VAL A 464 1.46 -34.70 -5.90
C VAL A 464 2.43 -35.75 -6.43
N THR A 465 3.00 -35.50 -7.62
CA THR A 465 4.22 -36.17 -8.08
C THR A 465 5.44 -35.36 -7.60
N PRO A 466 6.47 -36.00 -7.02
CA PRO A 466 7.56 -35.27 -6.37
C PRO A 466 8.62 -34.80 -7.38
N LEU A 467 8.65 -33.50 -7.65
CA LEU A 467 9.82 -32.86 -8.25
C LEU A 467 10.96 -32.83 -7.22
N LYS A 468 12.13 -33.36 -7.61
CA LYS A 468 13.37 -33.29 -6.81
C LYS A 468 13.76 -31.82 -6.63
N SER A 469 13.53 -31.28 -5.43
CA SER A 469 13.93 -29.92 -5.06
C SER A 469 15.45 -29.85 -4.83
N THR A 470 16.17 -29.06 -5.61
CA THR A 470 17.59 -28.76 -5.40
C THR A 470 17.71 -27.67 -4.32
N SER A 471 18.59 -27.84 -3.33
CA SER A 471 18.80 -26.87 -2.26
C SER A 471 19.33 -25.54 -2.82
N ILE A 472 18.67 -24.42 -2.50
CA ILE A 472 19.03 -23.06 -2.96
C ILE A 472 19.97 -22.32 -1.97
N GLY A 473 20.21 -22.88 -0.78
CA GLY A 473 21.14 -22.31 0.20
C GLY A 473 21.17 -23.10 1.52
N ARG A 474 21.97 -22.63 2.49
CA ARG A 474 21.99 -23.14 3.88
C ARG A 474 21.84 -21.99 4.87
N CYS A 475 21.19 -22.25 5.98
CA CYS A 475 21.10 -21.31 7.10
C CYS A 475 21.40 -22.01 8.43
N LYS A 476 21.77 -21.22 9.43
CA LYS A 476 21.97 -21.65 10.81
C LYS A 476 20.85 -21.08 11.68
N ALA A 477 20.22 -21.93 12.49
CA ALA A 477 19.22 -21.49 13.46
C ALA A 477 19.86 -20.60 14.53
N ILE A 478 19.30 -19.42 14.74
CA ILE A 478 19.72 -18.46 15.78
C ILE A 478 18.81 -18.51 17.01
N TYR A 479 17.66 -19.16 16.92
CA TYR A 479 16.73 -19.45 18.02
C TYR A 479 16.13 -20.87 17.86
N ASP A 480 15.61 -21.42 18.96
CA ASP A 480 14.82 -22.66 18.92
C ASP A 480 13.46 -22.41 18.26
N PHE A 481 12.96 -23.38 17.49
CA PHE A 481 11.64 -23.33 16.89
C PHE A 481 10.86 -24.64 17.08
N SER A 482 9.68 -24.50 17.68
CA SER A 482 8.74 -25.60 17.96
C SER A 482 7.50 -25.45 17.07
N PRO A 483 7.17 -26.46 16.25
CA PRO A 483 6.08 -26.37 15.28
C PRO A 483 4.71 -26.32 15.96
N LYS A 484 3.79 -25.55 15.38
CA LYS A 484 2.36 -25.47 15.74
C LYS A 484 1.46 -26.17 14.74
N GLN A 485 1.95 -26.38 13.51
CA GLN A 485 1.25 -27.08 12.42
C GLN A 485 2.08 -28.28 11.94
N GLU A 486 1.43 -29.26 11.31
CA GLU A 486 2.08 -30.53 10.89
C GLU A 486 3.09 -30.34 9.75
N ASP A 487 2.99 -29.24 9.00
CA ASP A 487 3.86 -28.86 7.89
C ASP A 487 5.06 -27.99 8.32
N GLU A 488 5.21 -27.69 9.62
CA GLU A 488 6.29 -26.88 10.17
C GLU A 488 7.49 -27.72 10.64
N LEU A 489 8.72 -27.20 10.43
CA LEU A 489 9.96 -27.91 10.73
C LEU A 489 10.54 -27.51 12.09
N SER A 490 10.68 -28.45 13.03
CA SER A 490 11.33 -28.18 14.32
C SER A 490 12.87 -28.17 14.22
N PHE A 491 13.52 -27.24 14.93
CA PHE A 491 14.97 -27.17 15.05
C PHE A 491 15.39 -26.43 16.34
N LYS A 492 16.64 -26.61 16.73
CA LYS A 492 17.26 -25.93 17.88
C LYS A 492 18.28 -24.90 17.41
N GLN A 493 18.53 -23.89 18.25
CA GLN A 493 19.58 -22.91 18.07
C GLN A 493 20.91 -23.63 17.80
N GLY A 494 21.56 -23.27 16.71
CA GLY A 494 22.81 -23.87 16.26
C GLY A 494 22.67 -24.87 15.12
N ASP A 495 21.47 -25.41 14.87
CA ASP A 495 21.23 -26.37 13.77
C ASP A 495 21.46 -25.72 12.40
N VAL A 496 21.94 -26.50 11.42
CA VAL A 496 22.18 -26.02 10.05
C VAL A 496 21.21 -26.69 9.09
N LEU A 497 20.34 -25.88 8.48
CA LEU A 497 19.24 -26.31 7.62
C LEU A 497 19.58 -26.06 6.15
N ASN A 498 19.05 -26.92 5.28
CA ASN A 498 19.05 -26.69 3.84
C ASN A 498 17.79 -25.90 3.45
N ILE A 499 17.93 -24.88 2.61
CA ILE A 499 16.80 -24.06 2.14
C ILE A 499 16.42 -24.53 0.74
N TYR A 500 15.13 -24.79 0.51
CA TYR A 500 14.59 -25.11 -0.82
C TYR A 500 13.80 -23.95 -1.42
N THR A 501 13.02 -23.24 -0.60
CA THR A 501 12.19 -22.12 -1.07
C THR A 501 12.20 -20.99 -0.05
N LYS A 502 12.23 -19.74 -0.52
CA LYS A 502 12.05 -18.54 0.29
C LYS A 502 10.79 -17.82 -0.17
N GLU A 503 9.74 -17.84 0.63
CA GLU A 503 8.51 -17.11 0.31
C GLU A 503 8.60 -15.66 0.80
N ASP A 504 7.93 -14.76 0.07
CA ASP A 504 7.84 -13.33 0.44
C ASP A 504 7.04 -13.10 1.74
N SER A 505 6.31 -14.11 2.21
CA SER A 505 5.58 -14.12 3.48
C SER A 505 6.49 -14.11 4.72
N GLY A 506 7.79 -14.37 4.52
CA GLY A 506 8.76 -14.54 5.61
C GLY A 506 8.89 -15.99 6.10
N TRP A 507 8.14 -16.93 5.53
CA TRP A 507 8.25 -18.36 5.77
C TRP A 507 9.11 -19.03 4.70
N TRP A 508 10.08 -19.84 5.13
CA TRP A 508 10.97 -20.59 4.25
C TRP A 508 10.66 -22.07 4.36
N PHE A 509 10.88 -22.80 3.27
CA PHE A 509 10.77 -24.26 3.24
C PHE A 509 12.16 -24.86 3.16
N GLY A 510 12.45 -25.82 4.03
CA GLY A 510 13.77 -26.43 4.09
C GLY A 510 13.77 -27.80 4.75
N GLU A 511 14.99 -28.31 5.00
CA GLU A 511 15.20 -29.64 5.55
C GLU A 511 16.26 -29.64 6.65
N LEU A 512 15.97 -30.38 7.71
CA LEU A 512 16.91 -30.74 8.77
C LEU A 512 16.79 -32.24 9.05
N ASN A 513 17.91 -32.96 8.99
CA ASN A 513 17.97 -34.41 9.29
C ASN A 513 16.90 -35.25 8.57
N GLY A 514 16.67 -35.00 7.28
CA GLY A 514 15.68 -35.73 6.47
C GLY A 514 14.23 -35.29 6.65
N HIS A 515 13.94 -34.39 7.60
CA HIS A 515 12.60 -33.86 7.83
C HIS A 515 12.45 -32.51 7.12
N LYS A 516 11.37 -32.37 6.34
CA LYS A 516 11.07 -31.16 5.57
C LYS A 516 9.88 -30.44 6.16
N GLY A 517 9.92 -29.11 6.14
CA GLY A 517 8.80 -28.29 6.59
C GLY A 517 9.09 -26.79 6.50
N HIS A 518 8.07 -26.02 6.83
CA HIS A 518 8.12 -24.56 6.86
C HIS A 518 8.70 -24.04 8.18
N PHE A 519 9.45 -22.94 8.10
CA PHE A 519 9.95 -22.23 9.27
C PHE A 519 10.12 -20.73 9.02
N PRO A 520 10.06 -19.89 10.07
CA PRO A 520 10.19 -18.45 9.93
C PRO A 520 11.65 -18.06 9.63
N SER A 521 11.84 -17.24 8.60
CA SER A 521 13.14 -16.69 8.20
C SER A 521 13.83 -15.88 9.31
N THR A 522 13.06 -15.31 10.25
CA THR A 522 13.57 -14.53 11.37
C THR A 522 14.25 -15.38 12.46
N TYR A 523 14.16 -16.71 12.39
CA TYR A 523 14.77 -17.64 13.34
C TYR A 523 16.09 -18.23 12.85
N VAL A 524 16.53 -17.84 11.66
CA VAL A 524 17.74 -18.38 11.02
C VAL A 524 18.60 -17.26 10.42
N GLU A 525 19.89 -17.53 10.25
CA GLU A 525 20.84 -16.67 9.55
C GLU A 525 21.48 -17.43 8.39
N GLU A 526 21.53 -16.85 7.20
CA GLU A 526 22.13 -17.50 6.03
C GLU A 526 23.64 -17.66 6.19
N VAL A 527 24.14 -18.86 5.88
CA VAL A 527 25.58 -19.14 5.95
C VAL A 527 26.21 -18.77 4.60
N SER A 528 26.91 -17.62 4.54
CA SER A 528 27.74 -17.28 3.39
C SER A 528 29.00 -18.15 3.37
N ALA A 529 29.46 -18.55 2.18
CA ALA A 529 30.57 -19.49 2.01
C ALA A 529 31.98 -18.93 2.35
N GLU A 530 32.08 -17.84 3.12
CA GLU A 530 33.36 -17.20 3.44
C GLU A 530 33.45 -16.90 4.95
N LYS A 531 33.96 -17.89 5.69
CA LYS A 531 34.73 -17.76 6.96
C LYS A 531 34.88 -19.16 7.57
N ASN A 532 35.86 -19.92 7.09
CA ASN A 532 36.46 -21.05 7.81
C ASN A 532 37.87 -21.28 7.25
N ASN A 533 38.78 -20.36 7.56
CA ASN A 533 40.22 -20.57 7.53
C ASN A 533 40.82 -19.49 8.43
N LEU A 534 40.96 -19.81 9.71
CA LEU A 534 42.02 -19.41 10.64
C LEU A 534 41.58 -19.84 12.04
N GLU A 535 42.03 -21.02 12.45
CA GLU A 535 42.47 -21.38 13.82
C GLU A 535 42.64 -22.90 13.89
N LYS A 536 43.83 -23.34 13.45
CA LYS A 536 44.60 -24.42 14.06
C LYS A 536 46.07 -24.05 13.96
#